data_AF-A0A821RFU1-F1
#
_entry.id   AF-A0A821RFU1-F1
#
_cell.length_a   1.000
_cell.length_b   1.000
_cell.length_c   1.000
_cell.angle_alpha   90.00
_cell.angle_beta   90.00
_cell.angle_gamma   90.00
#
_symmetry.space_group_name_H-M   'P 1'
#
loop_
_entity.id
_entity.type
_entity.pdbx_description
1 polymer ?
#
loop_
_entity_poly.entity_id
_entity_poly.type
_entity_poly.pdbx_seq_one_letter_code
_entity_poly.pdbx_strand_id
1 'polypeptide(L)'
;MNKLYFNSEEYENKYRLLWGLDELNTEQNQINVQIIGSQDNLIPKDNRQIIQDYIMRDLFLWSILMNHIDMAKVFLSHMKYRICAALLATKILKQYYSIATHGELKDSYMKNANYFQQYAIDCITQCEKNDSDQACQIILQRIELYGNVTCLQVASDAKDKLFIAT
;
A
#
# COMPACT_ATOMS: atom_id res chain seq x y z
N MET A 1 11.71 -0.87 -23.42
CA MET A 1 11.25 -1.60 -22.23
C MET A 1 10.22 -0.73 -21.53
N ASN A 2 8.99 -1.22 -21.32
CA ASN A 2 7.97 -0.45 -20.60
C ASN A 2 8.40 -0.30 -19.13
N LYS A 3 8.50 0.93 -18.65
CA LYS A 3 8.89 1.25 -17.28
C LYS A 3 7.70 0.98 -16.36
N LEU A 4 7.90 0.09 -15.39
CA LEU A 4 6.85 -0.42 -14.49
C LEU A 4 6.18 0.65 -13.60
N TYR A 5 6.80 1.84 -13.46
CA TYR A 5 6.39 2.84 -12.47
C TYR A 5 6.36 4.29 -12.98
N PHE A 6 7.05 4.62 -14.07
CA PHE A 6 7.17 6.00 -14.54
C PHE A 6 6.70 6.14 -15.98
N ASN A 7 5.71 7.00 -16.18
CA ASN A 7 5.12 7.29 -17.49
C ASN A 7 6.06 8.07 -18.42
N SER A 8 7.10 8.71 -17.89
CA SER A 8 8.19 9.32 -18.67
C SER A 8 9.53 9.22 -17.93
N GLU A 9 10.60 9.22 -18.71
CA GLU A 9 12.00 9.20 -18.25
C GLU A 9 12.36 10.45 -17.42
N GLU A 10 11.64 11.54 -17.64
CA GLU A 10 11.79 12.79 -16.91
C GLU A 10 11.28 12.68 -15.47
N TYR A 11 10.16 11.98 -15.24
CA TYR A 11 9.68 11.72 -13.89
C TYR A 11 10.61 10.78 -13.14
N GLU A 12 11.13 9.76 -13.81
CA GLU A 12 12.11 8.86 -13.21
C GLU A 12 13.37 9.61 -12.78
N ASN A 13 13.94 10.45 -13.65
CA ASN A 13 15.12 11.24 -13.33
C ASN A 13 14.84 12.25 -12.21
N LYS A 14 13.65 12.88 -12.20
CA LYS A 14 13.24 13.78 -11.12
C LYS A 14 13.11 13.05 -9.78
N TYR A 15 12.55 11.84 -9.77
CA TYR A 15 12.50 11.00 -8.58
C TYR A 15 13.90 10.58 -8.13
N ARG A 16 14.78 10.15 -9.04
CA ARG A 16 16.16 9.77 -8.71
C ARG A 16 16.95 10.92 -8.09
N LEU A 17 16.82 12.13 -8.65
CA LEU A 17 17.46 13.33 -8.14
C LEU A 17 16.92 13.75 -6.76
N LEU A 18 15.60 13.69 -6.57
CA LEU A 18 14.95 14.02 -5.30
C LEU A 18 15.40 13.11 -4.14
N TRP A 19 15.71 11.85 -4.47
CA TRP A 19 16.08 10.82 -3.49
C TRP A 19 17.58 10.49 -3.48
N GLY A 20 18.41 11.28 -4.18
CA GLY A 20 19.87 11.15 -4.15
C GLY A 20 20.42 9.83 -4.71
N LEU A 21 19.72 9.23 -5.68
CA LEU A 21 20.04 7.93 -6.29
C LEU A 21 20.87 8.03 -7.58
N ASP A 22 21.45 9.19 -7.87
CA ASP A 22 22.36 9.36 -9.01
C ASP A 22 23.81 9.03 -8.62
N GLU A 23 24.46 8.18 -9.43
CA GLU A 23 25.77 7.55 -9.19
C GLU A 23 26.99 8.50 -9.32
N LEU A 24 26.82 9.81 -9.20
CA LEU A 24 27.94 10.75 -9.29
C LEU A 24 27.99 11.63 -8.04
N ASN A 25 28.71 11.13 -7.03
CA ASN A 25 29.68 11.86 -6.19
C ASN A 25 29.70 11.31 -4.76
N THR A 26 30.63 10.38 -4.53
CA THR A 26 31.00 9.79 -3.23
C THR A 26 31.44 10.83 -2.17
N GLU A 27 31.63 12.10 -2.55
CA GLU A 27 31.99 13.19 -1.64
C GLU A 27 30.78 14.04 -1.17
N GLN A 28 29.63 13.98 -1.86
CA GLN A 28 28.45 14.76 -1.47
C GLN A 28 27.62 14.12 -0.35
N ASN A 29 27.88 12.86 0.00
CA ASN A 29 27.11 12.14 1.02
C ASN A 29 27.30 12.71 2.44
N GLN A 30 28.34 13.52 2.70
CA GLN A 30 28.47 14.25 3.97
C GLN A 30 27.76 15.61 3.95
N ILE A 31 27.66 16.26 2.79
CA ILE A 31 26.98 17.55 2.64
C ILE A 31 25.46 17.35 2.52
N ASN A 32 25.02 16.25 1.89
CA ASN A 32 23.60 15.94 1.68
C ASN A 32 22.86 15.61 2.98
N VAL A 33 23.51 15.02 3.99
CA VAL A 33 22.88 14.81 5.31
C VAL A 33 22.56 16.13 6.00
N GLN A 34 23.38 17.18 5.78
CA GLN A 34 23.12 18.52 6.33
C GLN A 34 22.08 19.30 5.52
N ILE A 35 21.99 19.07 4.19
CA ILE A 35 20.99 19.72 3.33
C ILE A 35 19.59 19.11 3.49
N ILE A 36 19.48 17.81 3.78
CA ILE A 36 18.19 17.15 4.06
C ILE A 36 17.47 17.82 5.24
N GLY A 37 18.20 18.20 6.30
CA GLY A 37 17.62 18.97 7.42
C GLY A 37 17.23 20.41 7.08
N SER A 38 17.68 20.94 5.94
CA SER A 38 17.42 22.33 5.50
C SER A 38 16.30 22.44 4.45
N GLN A 39 15.99 21.35 3.72
CA GLN A 39 14.94 21.30 2.70
C GLN A 39 13.54 21.00 3.26
N ASP A 40 13.42 20.64 4.54
CA ASP A 40 12.14 20.48 5.24
C ASP A 40 11.27 21.75 5.25
N ASN A 41 11.81 22.89 4.84
CA ASN A 41 11.08 24.16 4.83
C ASN A 41 10.45 24.55 3.46
N LEU A 42 10.63 23.76 2.39
CA LEU A 42 10.16 24.14 1.04
C LEU A 42 9.12 23.20 0.42
N ILE A 43 8.80 22.07 1.06
CA ILE A 43 7.74 21.18 0.60
C ILE A 43 6.41 21.67 1.22
N PRO A 44 5.39 22.04 0.43
CA PRO A 44 4.05 22.33 0.96
C PRO A 44 3.62 21.16 1.86
N LYS A 45 3.07 21.44 3.05
CA LYS A 45 2.69 20.39 4.03
C LYS A 45 1.85 19.27 3.40
N ASP A 46 1.05 19.60 2.40
CA ASP A 46 0.22 18.69 1.59
C ASP A 46 1.06 17.65 0.82
N ASN A 47 2.16 18.08 0.17
CA ASN A 47 3.03 17.19 -0.60
C ASN A 47 3.80 16.20 0.29
N ARG A 48 4.17 16.57 1.53
CA ARG A 48 4.84 15.64 2.45
C ARG A 48 3.95 14.49 2.85
N GLN A 49 2.66 14.76 3.08
CA GLN A 49 1.71 13.74 3.51
C GLN A 49 1.40 12.76 2.38
N ILE A 50 1.26 13.28 1.16
CA ILE A 50 1.12 12.47 -0.05
C ILE A 50 2.34 11.55 -0.23
N ILE A 51 3.57 12.10 -0.11
CA ILE A 51 4.81 11.30 -0.21
C ILE A 51 4.83 10.19 0.85
N GLN A 52 4.47 10.52 2.09
CA GLN A 52 4.43 9.55 3.17
C GLN A 52 3.41 8.43 2.91
N ASP A 53 2.23 8.75 2.39
CA ASP A 53 1.20 7.76 2.03
C ASP A 53 1.71 6.77 0.96
N TYR A 54 2.45 7.26 -0.04
CA TYR A 54 3.08 6.41 -1.06
C TYR A 54 4.19 5.52 -0.48
N ILE A 55 5.07 6.06 0.36
CA ILE A 55 6.15 5.27 1.01
C ILE A 55 5.55 4.17 1.89
N MET A 56 4.53 4.49 2.69
CA MET A 56 3.88 3.52 3.56
C MET A 56 3.17 2.42 2.78
N ARG A 57 2.52 2.77 1.66
CA ARG A 57 1.92 1.80 0.73
C ARG A 57 2.98 0.85 0.17
N ASP A 58 4.09 1.39 -0.30
CA ASP A 58 5.14 0.59 -0.94
C ASP A 58 5.84 -0.33 0.05
N LEU A 59 6.08 0.16 1.27
CA LEU A 59 6.67 -0.63 2.35
C LEU A 59 5.71 -1.74 2.84
N PHE A 60 4.41 -1.44 2.91
CA PHE A 60 3.37 -2.45 3.18
C PHE A 60 3.35 -3.53 2.10
N LEU A 61 3.34 -3.13 0.82
CA LEU A 61 3.32 -4.07 -0.29
C LEU A 61 4.58 -4.95 -0.31
N TRP A 62 5.76 -4.34 -0.10
CA TRP A 62 7.02 -5.06 0.05
C TRP A 62 6.97 -6.07 1.20
N SER A 63 6.41 -5.68 2.36
CA SER A 63 6.28 -6.57 3.52
C SER A 63 5.42 -7.80 3.22
N ILE A 64 4.34 -7.65 2.44
CA ILE A 64 3.49 -8.77 2.03
C ILE A 64 4.22 -9.69 1.04
N LEU A 65 4.86 -9.10 0.03
CA LEU A 65 5.59 -9.86 -1.00
C LEU A 65 6.75 -10.66 -0.39
N MET A 66 7.42 -10.11 0.62
CA MET A 66 8.52 -10.76 1.35
C MET A 66 8.04 -11.67 2.49
N ASN A 67 6.73 -11.86 2.66
CA ASN A 67 6.12 -12.67 3.74
C ASN A 67 6.44 -12.20 5.17
N HIS A 68 6.76 -10.90 5.36
CA HIS A 68 6.91 -10.27 6.67
C HIS A 68 5.56 -9.71 7.17
N ILE A 69 4.66 -10.63 7.54
CA ILE A 69 3.26 -10.30 7.84
C ILE A 69 3.09 -9.43 9.08
N ASP A 70 3.92 -9.61 10.10
CA ASP A 70 3.79 -8.81 11.33
C ASP A 70 4.19 -7.34 11.09
N MET A 71 5.18 -7.07 10.23
CA MET A 71 5.45 -5.70 9.79
C MET A 71 4.31 -5.14 8.94
N ALA A 72 3.73 -5.95 8.05
CA ALA A 72 2.59 -5.52 7.26
C ALA A 72 1.39 -5.09 8.14
N LYS A 73 1.14 -5.77 9.27
CA LYS A 73 0.09 -5.37 10.25
C LYS A 73 0.37 -4.01 10.89
N VAL A 74 1.63 -3.73 11.22
CA VAL A 74 2.04 -2.44 11.79
C VAL A 74 1.80 -1.32 10.78
N PHE A 75 2.26 -1.49 9.54
CA PHE A 75 2.02 -0.49 8.49
C PHE A 75 0.53 -0.31 8.19
N LEU A 76 -0.22 -1.41 8.18
CA LEU A 76 -1.67 -1.37 8.00
C LEU A 76 -2.36 -0.47 9.02
N SER A 77 -1.90 -0.47 10.27
CA SER A 77 -2.49 0.36 11.32
C SER A 77 -2.26 1.86 11.11
N HIS A 78 -1.18 2.24 10.42
CA HIS A 78 -0.76 3.62 10.19
C HIS A 78 -1.25 4.20 8.85
N MET A 79 -1.68 3.37 7.90
CA MET A 79 -2.17 3.84 6.61
C MET A 79 -3.54 4.52 6.71
N LYS A 80 -3.80 5.49 5.84
CA LYS A 80 -5.13 6.13 5.70
C LYS A 80 -6.18 5.19 5.08
N TYR A 81 -5.79 4.43 4.05
CA TYR A 81 -6.68 3.57 3.26
C TYR A 81 -6.53 2.09 3.62
N ARG A 82 -6.79 1.75 4.90
CA ARG A 82 -6.52 0.43 5.48
C ARG A 82 -7.39 -0.68 4.89
N ILE A 83 -8.66 -0.39 4.61
CA ILE A 83 -9.62 -1.35 4.03
C ILE A 83 -9.13 -1.80 2.65
N CYS A 84 -8.82 -0.86 1.75
CA CYS A 84 -8.33 -1.17 0.41
C CYS A 84 -6.98 -1.91 0.47
N ALA A 85 -6.07 -1.49 1.36
CA ALA A 85 -4.79 -2.14 1.54
C ALA A 85 -4.95 -3.60 2.00
N ALA A 86 -5.85 -3.86 2.95
CA ALA A 86 -6.15 -5.20 3.44
C ALA A 86 -6.74 -6.09 2.34
N LEU A 87 -7.68 -5.59 1.53
CA LEU A 87 -8.23 -6.33 0.39
C LEU A 87 -7.17 -6.64 -0.67
N LEU A 88 -6.26 -5.69 -0.94
CA LEU A 88 -5.15 -5.91 -1.86
C LEU A 88 -4.20 -7.00 -1.33
N ALA A 89 -3.90 -6.98 -0.03
CA ALA A 89 -3.11 -8.02 0.62
C ALA A 89 -3.77 -9.40 0.49
N THR A 90 -5.09 -9.48 0.72
CA THR A 90 -5.86 -10.71 0.54
C THR A 90 -5.76 -11.23 -0.90
N LYS A 91 -5.90 -10.35 -1.90
CA LYS A 91 -5.77 -10.71 -3.33
C LYS A 91 -4.39 -11.31 -3.62
N ILE A 92 -3.33 -10.65 -3.17
CA ILE A 92 -1.94 -11.08 -3.37
C ILE A 92 -1.71 -12.44 -2.70
N LEU A 93 -2.06 -12.59 -1.42
CA LEU A 93 -1.84 -13.82 -0.66
C LEU A 93 -2.64 -15.00 -1.23
N LYS A 94 -3.85 -14.78 -1.75
CA LYS A 94 -4.62 -15.80 -2.48
C LYS A 94 -3.95 -16.23 -3.78
N GLN A 95 -3.31 -15.31 -4.50
CA GLN A 95 -2.51 -15.65 -5.69
C GLN A 95 -1.28 -16.48 -5.30
N TYR A 96 -0.56 -16.11 -4.24
CA TYR A 96 0.53 -16.92 -3.70
C TYR A 96 0.07 -18.32 -3.30
N TYR A 97 -1.08 -18.44 -2.62
CA TYR A 97 -1.68 -19.73 -2.28
C TYR A 97 -1.96 -20.59 -3.52
N SER A 98 -2.44 -19.97 -4.62
CA SER A 98 -2.72 -20.68 -5.88
C SER A 98 -1.46 -21.17 -6.58
N ILE A 99 -0.35 -20.44 -6.46
CA ILE A 99 0.94 -20.77 -7.10
C ILE A 99 1.72 -21.77 -6.25
N ALA A 100 1.58 -21.72 -4.92
CA ALA A 100 2.29 -22.60 -4.01
C ALA A 100 1.86 -24.08 -4.17
N THR A 101 2.84 -24.91 -4.56
CA THR A 101 2.76 -26.38 -4.49
C THR A 101 2.91 -26.82 -3.03
N HIS A 102 2.06 -27.76 -2.59
CA HIS A 102 1.84 -28.20 -1.20
C HIS A 102 2.99 -27.97 -0.18
N GLY A 103 2.66 -27.40 0.98
CA GLY A 103 3.59 -27.22 2.11
C GLY A 103 3.03 -26.30 3.19
N GLU A 104 3.68 -26.23 4.36
CA GLU A 104 3.27 -25.39 5.51
C GLU A 104 3.15 -23.89 5.16
N LEU A 105 3.95 -23.42 4.19
CA LEU A 105 3.89 -22.07 3.63
C LEU A 105 2.53 -21.76 2.99
N LYS A 106 1.93 -22.75 2.31
CA LYS A 106 0.62 -22.58 1.67
C LYS A 106 -0.48 -22.33 2.70
N ASP A 107 -0.46 -23.09 3.79
CA ASP A 107 -1.40 -22.90 4.89
C ASP A 107 -1.20 -21.56 5.60
N SER A 108 0.06 -21.12 5.72
CA SER A 108 0.39 -19.78 6.22
C SER A 108 -0.21 -18.68 5.33
N TYR A 109 -0.03 -18.73 4.00
CA TYR A 109 -0.61 -17.74 3.09
C TYR A 109 -2.13 -17.68 3.18
N MET A 110 -2.81 -18.83 3.29
CA MET A 110 -4.26 -18.86 3.46
C MET A 110 -4.70 -18.26 4.80
N LYS A 111 -4.02 -18.59 5.90
CA LYS A 111 -4.30 -18.00 7.23
C LYS A 111 -4.11 -16.49 7.22
N ASN A 112 -3.04 -16.00 6.60
CA ASN A 112 -2.75 -14.57 6.50
C ASN A 112 -3.77 -13.85 5.60
N ALA A 113 -4.17 -14.46 4.48
CA ALA A 113 -5.22 -13.91 3.62
C ALA A 113 -6.54 -13.75 4.38
N ASN A 114 -6.95 -14.78 5.12
CA ASN A 114 -8.15 -14.74 5.95
C ASN A 114 -8.08 -13.66 7.03
N TYR A 115 -6.91 -13.45 7.64
CA TYR A 115 -6.71 -12.39 8.62
C TYR A 115 -6.95 -10.99 8.03
N PHE A 116 -6.34 -10.68 6.87
CA PHE A 116 -6.53 -9.36 6.24
C PHE A 116 -7.97 -9.17 5.73
N GLN A 117 -8.60 -10.24 5.23
CA GLN A 117 -10.00 -10.21 4.84
C GLN A 117 -10.90 -9.88 6.04
N GLN A 118 -10.70 -10.56 7.18
CA GLN A 118 -11.46 -10.30 8.39
C GLN A 118 -11.23 -8.88 8.90
N TYR A 119 -9.98 -8.40 8.87
CA TYR A 119 -9.65 -7.03 9.25
C TYR A 119 -10.41 -5.99 8.42
N ALA A 120 -10.53 -6.20 7.11
CA ALA A 120 -11.28 -5.31 6.22
C ALA A 120 -12.78 -5.29 6.57
N ILE A 121 -13.35 -6.47 6.84
CA ILE A 121 -14.76 -6.63 7.25
C ILE A 121 -15.01 -5.93 8.59
N ASP A 122 -14.15 -6.17 9.58
CA ASP A 122 -14.29 -5.57 10.91
C ASP A 122 -14.21 -4.04 10.84
N CYS A 123 -13.29 -3.51 10.02
CA CYS A 123 -13.16 -2.07 9.79
C CYS A 123 -14.43 -1.47 9.17
N ILE A 124 -14.99 -2.10 8.14
CA ILE A 124 -16.23 -1.60 7.51
C ILE A 124 -17.41 -1.72 8.46
N THR A 125 -17.55 -2.85 9.15
CA THR A 125 -18.63 -3.06 10.12
C THR A 125 -18.60 -1.97 11.20
N GLN A 126 -17.40 -1.56 11.62
CA GLN A 126 -17.24 -0.47 12.57
C GLN A 126 -17.55 0.90 11.96
N CYS A 127 -17.21 1.14 10.69
CA CYS A 127 -17.59 2.35 9.97
C CYS A 127 -19.10 2.45 9.78
N GLU A 128 -19.77 1.36 9.39
CA GLU A 128 -21.21 1.29 9.17
C GLU A 128 -22.00 1.57 10.46
N LYS A 129 -21.53 1.02 11.60
CA LYS A 129 -22.11 1.32 12.92
C LYS A 129 -22.04 2.79 13.29
N ASN A 130 -21.04 3.51 12.79
CA ASN A 130 -20.83 4.91 13.12
C ASN A 130 -21.63 5.81 12.17
N ASP A 131 -21.50 5.60 10.87
CA ASP A 131 -22.23 6.29 9.82
C ASP A 131 -22.27 5.42 8.55
N SER A 132 -23.46 4.92 8.21
CA SER A 132 -23.68 4.04 7.06
C SER A 132 -23.44 4.74 5.72
N ASP A 133 -23.78 6.03 5.61
CA ASP A 133 -23.62 6.79 4.36
C ASP A 133 -22.13 7.05 4.08
N GLN A 134 -21.36 7.39 5.12
CA GLN A 134 -19.91 7.55 5.02
C GLN A 134 -19.21 6.22 4.70
N ALA A 135 -19.66 5.11 5.30
CA ALA A 135 -19.12 3.78 5.00
C ALA A 135 -19.33 3.43 3.51
N CYS A 136 -20.53 3.66 2.98
CA CYS A 136 -20.84 3.46 1.56
C CYS A 136 -19.95 4.35 0.67
N GLN A 137 -19.75 5.61 1.06
CA GLN A 137 -18.87 6.53 0.34
C GLN A 137 -17.43 6.01 0.30
N ILE A 138 -16.88 5.50 1.40
CA ILE A 138 -15.52 4.94 1.46
C ILE A 138 -15.37 3.72 0.52
N ILE A 139 -16.38 2.85 0.44
CA ILE A 139 -16.34 1.65 -0.41
C ILE A 139 -16.34 2.04 -1.90
N LEU A 140 -17.12 3.06 -2.27
CA LEU A 140 -17.30 3.52 -3.64
C LEU A 140 -16.24 4.55 -4.08
N GLN A 141 -15.51 5.14 -3.15
CA GLN A 141 -14.47 6.13 -3.43
C GLN A 141 -13.33 5.51 -4.25
N ARG A 142 -12.88 6.26 -5.26
CA ARG A 142 -11.67 5.94 -6.03
C ARG A 142 -10.43 6.34 -5.25
N ILE A 143 -9.49 5.43 -5.10
CA ILE A 143 -8.26 5.66 -4.35
C ILE A 143 -7.10 5.86 -5.33
N GLU A 144 -6.63 7.09 -5.45
CA GLU A 144 -5.53 7.46 -6.35
C GLU A 144 -4.24 6.71 -6.03
N LEU A 145 -4.00 6.47 -4.73
CA LEU A 145 -2.84 5.71 -4.24
C LEU A 145 -2.78 4.27 -4.75
N TYR A 146 -3.88 3.68 -5.22
CA TYR A 146 -3.89 2.31 -5.77
C TYR A 146 -4.26 2.29 -7.25
N GLY A 147 -4.08 3.42 -7.97
CA GLY A 147 -4.36 3.51 -9.41
C GLY A 147 -5.83 3.79 -9.73
N ASN A 148 -6.51 4.60 -8.92
CA ASN A 148 -7.92 4.99 -9.10
C ASN A 148 -8.92 3.83 -9.02
N VAL A 149 -8.57 2.77 -8.29
CA VAL A 149 -9.45 1.62 -8.03
C VAL A 149 -10.40 1.92 -6.86
N THR A 150 -11.58 1.31 -6.88
CA THR A 150 -12.51 1.34 -5.74
C THR A 150 -12.33 0.11 -4.86
N CYS A 151 -12.65 0.21 -3.56
CA CYS A 151 -12.58 -0.93 -2.64
C CYS A 151 -13.45 -2.09 -3.14
N LEU A 152 -14.63 -1.79 -3.72
CA LEU A 152 -15.53 -2.78 -4.30
C LEU A 152 -14.91 -3.52 -5.50
N GLN A 153 -14.20 -2.81 -6.38
CA GLN A 153 -13.48 -3.44 -7.50
C GLN A 153 -12.39 -4.38 -6.98
N VAL A 154 -11.61 -3.94 -6.00
CA VAL A 154 -10.55 -4.76 -5.39
C VAL A 154 -11.14 -5.99 -4.69
N ALA A 155 -12.26 -5.85 -3.96
CA ALA A 155 -12.93 -6.97 -3.31
C ALA A 155 -13.48 -8.00 -4.30
N SER A 156 -14.08 -7.54 -5.40
CA SER A 156 -14.58 -8.39 -6.48
C SER A 156 -13.45 -9.19 -7.12
N ASP A 157 -12.33 -8.52 -7.41
CA ASP A 157 -11.12 -9.13 -7.94
C ASP A 157 -10.46 -10.12 -6.96
N ALA A 158 -10.49 -9.82 -5.66
CA ALA A 158 -9.96 -10.67 -4.60
C ALA A 158 -10.86 -11.90 -4.33
N LYS A 159 -12.03 -11.99 -4.99
CA LYS A 159 -13.08 -12.99 -4.73
C LYS A 159 -13.46 -13.03 -3.24
N ASP A 160 -13.49 -11.87 -2.59
CA ASP A 160 -13.87 -11.73 -1.17
C ASP A 160 -15.39 -11.71 -1.03
N LYS A 161 -16.00 -12.89 -1.15
CA LYS A 161 -17.46 -13.06 -1.03
C LYS A 161 -18.01 -12.55 0.29
N LEU A 162 -17.27 -12.72 1.39
CA LEU A 162 -17.69 -12.28 2.71
C LEU A 162 -17.76 -10.75 2.83
N PHE A 163 -16.91 -10.02 2.10
CA PHE A 163 -16.88 -8.57 2.10
C PHE A 163 -17.96 -7.97 1.18
N ILE A 164 -18.34 -8.69 0.11
CA ILE A 164 -19.42 -8.26 -0.79
C ILE A 164 -20.80 -8.54 -0.19
N ALA A 165 -20.89 -9.53 0.72
CA ALA A 165 -22.14 -9.97 1.33
C ALA A 165 -22.45 -9.28 2.67
N THR A 166 -21.49 -8.54 3.24
CA THR A 166 -21.73 -7.56 4.31
C THR A 166 -22.43 -6.34 3.74
#